data_AF-A0A7S0BI15-F1
#
_entry.id   AF-A0A7S0BI15-F1
#
_cell.length_a   1.000
_cell.length_b   1.000
_cell.length_c   1.000
_cell.angle_alpha   90.00
_cell.angle_beta   90.00
_cell.angle_gamma   90.00
#
_symmetry.space_group_name_H-M   'P 1'
#
loop_
_entity.id
_entity.type
_entity.pdbx_description
1 polymer ?
#
loop_
_entity_poly.entity_id
_entity_poly.type
_entity_poly.pdbx_seq_one_letter_code
_entity_poly.pdbx_strand_id
1 'polypeptide(L)'
;ARTKAKAEIAVMNAITDDFLATCVMPHQVYGPYDTLFMPQLMYVSKKGGLRVFGDGQNEISICYNDNYCHALMLAAEKLFVGSPVVGSSYIITDGGKYK
;
A
#
# COMPACT_ATOMS: atom_id res chain seq x y z
N ALA A 1 2.96 -9.98 -5.93
CA ALA A 1 1.92 -9.44 -6.83
C ALA A 1 0.80 -10.47 -7.10
N ARG A 2 1.04 -11.56 -7.84
CA ARG A 2 -0.01 -12.51 -8.26
C ARG A 2 -0.91 -13.04 -7.13
N THR A 3 -0.33 -13.36 -5.96
CA THR A 3 -1.10 -13.86 -4.81
C THR A 3 -1.98 -12.78 -4.17
N LYS A 4 -1.54 -11.51 -4.16
CA LYS A 4 -2.32 -10.38 -3.63
C LYS A 4 -3.48 -10.01 -4.55
N ALA A 5 -3.23 -9.96 -5.86
CA ALA A 5 -4.28 -9.76 -6.87
C ALA A 5 -5.39 -10.84 -6.80
N LYS A 6 -5.02 -12.10 -6.55
CA LYS A 6 -6.01 -13.17 -6.30
C LYS A 6 -6.83 -12.94 -5.03
N ALA A 7 -6.22 -12.42 -3.97
CA ALA A 7 -6.92 -12.09 -2.74
C ALA A 7 -7.90 -10.92 -2.95
N GLU A 8 -7.51 -9.89 -3.70
CA GLU A 8 -8.41 -8.79 -4.09
C GLU A 8 -9.64 -9.31 -4.81
N ILE A 9 -9.44 -10.11 -5.87
CA ILE A 9 -10.54 -10.71 -6.63
C ILE A 9 -11.44 -11.56 -5.71
N ALA A 10 -10.85 -12.36 -4.81
CA ALA A 10 -11.61 -13.18 -3.88
C ALA A 10 -12.46 -12.35 -2.92
N VAL A 11 -11.92 -11.24 -2.39
CA VAL A 11 -12.65 -10.31 -1.52
C VAL A 11 -13.77 -9.62 -2.29
N MET A 12 -13.50 -9.12 -3.50
CA MET A 12 -14.52 -8.45 -4.31
C MET A 12 -15.69 -9.38 -4.66
N ASN A 13 -15.40 -10.65 -4.97
CA ASN A 13 -16.43 -11.64 -5.26
C ASN A 13 -17.24 -12.07 -4.02
N ALA A 14 -16.76 -11.79 -2.82
CA ALA A 14 -17.45 -12.11 -1.57
C ALA A 14 -18.38 -10.99 -1.08
N ILE A 15 -18.37 -9.82 -1.73
CA ILE A 15 -19.18 -8.68 -1.31
C ILE A 15 -20.67 -8.99 -1.48
N THR A 16 -21.42 -8.70 -0.42
CA THR A 16 -22.88 -8.83 -0.34
C THR A 16 -23.43 -7.66 0.48
N ASP A 17 -24.75 -7.50 0.55
CA ASP A 17 -25.37 -6.47 1.39
C ASP A 17 -25.05 -6.64 2.89
N ASP A 18 -24.76 -7.88 3.32
CA ASP A 18 -24.37 -8.22 4.70
C ASP A 18 -22.85 -8.28 4.91
N PHE A 19 -22.05 -8.20 3.84
CA PHE A 19 -20.59 -8.22 3.89
C PHE A 19 -19.99 -7.22 2.91
N LEU A 20 -19.64 -6.04 3.43
CA LEU A 20 -19.03 -4.97 2.66
C LEU A 20 -17.51 -5.05 2.78
N ALA A 21 -16.82 -4.78 1.68
CA ALA A 21 -15.36 -4.74 1.67
C ALA A 21 -14.82 -3.69 0.69
N THR A 22 -13.60 -3.25 0.95
CA THR A 22 -12.80 -2.39 0.09
C THR A 22 -11.33 -2.77 0.29
N CYS A 23 -10.51 -2.59 -0.75
CA CYS A 23 -9.08 -2.95 -0.69
C CYS A 23 -8.23 -1.68 -0.62
N VAL A 24 -7.38 -1.56 0.41
CA VAL A 24 -6.45 -0.44 0.58
C VAL A 24 -5.04 -1.00 0.61
N MET A 25 -4.14 -0.45 -0.21
CA MET A 25 -2.84 -1.07 -0.46
C MET A 25 -1.71 -0.04 -0.54
N PRO A 26 -0.57 -0.27 0.13
CA PRO A 26 0.66 0.47 -0.10
C PRO A 26 1.57 -0.33 -1.03
N HIS A 27 2.45 0.35 -1.78
CA HIS A 27 3.52 -0.33 -2.51
C HIS A 27 4.63 -0.81 -1.56
N GLN A 28 5.13 0.10 -0.72
CA GLN A 28 6.10 -0.19 0.33
C GLN A 28 5.87 0.80 1.48
N VAL A 29 5.73 0.29 2.71
CA VAL A 29 5.55 1.15 3.90
C VAL A 29 6.91 1.49 4.52
N TYR A 30 7.02 2.70 5.04
CA TYR A 30 8.13 3.15 5.90
C TYR A 30 7.57 4.08 7.01
N GLY A 31 8.40 4.40 8.00
CA GLY A 31 8.04 5.34 9.06
C GLY A 31 8.57 4.90 10.43
N PRO A 32 8.12 5.56 11.52
CA PRO A 32 8.38 5.11 12.88
C PRO A 32 8.05 3.63 13.06
N TYR A 33 8.88 2.94 13.83
CA TYR A 33 8.77 1.50 14.10
C TYR A 33 8.98 0.56 12.90
N ASP A 34 9.39 1.07 11.73
CA ASP A 34 9.92 0.22 10.66
C ASP A 34 11.20 -0.48 11.17
N THR A 35 11.14 -1.80 11.26
CA THR A 35 12.25 -2.66 11.71
C THR A 35 12.91 -3.41 10.56
N LEU A 36 12.41 -3.25 9.33
CA LEU A 36 12.75 -4.10 8.21
C LEU A 36 13.33 -3.33 7.02
N PHE A 37 12.60 -2.34 6.50
CA PHE A 37 12.94 -1.76 5.20
C PHE A 37 13.96 -0.63 5.32
N MET A 38 13.57 0.50 5.91
CA MET A 38 14.40 1.70 5.99
C MET A 38 15.70 1.47 6.79
N PRO A 39 15.70 0.78 7.95
CA PRO A 39 16.94 0.52 8.68
C PRO A 39 17.94 -0.30 7.86
N GLN A 40 17.46 -1.35 7.17
CA GLN A 40 18.31 -2.22 6.39
C GLN A 40 18.84 -1.52 5.14
N LEU A 41 18.01 -0.73 4.46
CA LEU A 41 18.41 0.09 3.33
C LEU A 41 19.56 1.03 3.71
N MET A 42 19.41 1.74 4.83
CA MET A 42 20.44 2.66 5.35
C MET A 42 21.72 1.93 5.77
N TYR A 43 21.60 0.76 6.39
CA TYR A 43 22.75 -0.07 6.78
C TYR A 43 23.57 -0.54 5.57
N VAL A 44 22.90 -1.08 4.55
CA VAL A 44 23.53 -1.56 3.32
C VAL A 44 24.15 -0.41 2.53
N SER A 45 23.46 0.74 2.46
CA SER A 45 23.95 1.96 1.83
C SER A 45 25.26 2.46 2.48
N LYS A 46 25.30 2.55 3.81
CA LYS A 46 26.51 2.97 4.56
C LYS A 46 27.71 2.06 4.33
N LYS A 47 27.48 0.78 4.03
CA LYS A 47 28.54 -0.20 3.73
C LYS A 47 28.98 -0.22 2.26
N GLY A 48 28.39 0.63 1.41
CA GLY A 48 28.64 0.61 -0.04
C GLY A 48 28.08 -0.63 -0.75
N GLY A 49 27.20 -1.38 -0.09
CA GLY A 49 26.63 -2.62 -0.61
C GLY A 49 25.32 -2.42 -1.38
N LEU A 50 24.84 -1.17 -1.50
CA LEU A 50 23.59 -0.89 -2.20
C LEU A 50 23.79 -1.05 -3.70
N ARG A 51 23.07 -2.02 -4.29
CA ARG A 51 23.13 -2.27 -5.72
C ARG A 51 22.18 -1.35 -6.47
N VAL A 52 22.72 -0.63 -7.45
CA VAL A 52 21.93 0.15 -8.40
C VAL A 52 21.54 -0.77 -9.56
N PHE A 53 20.24 -0.84 -9.84
CA PHE A 53 19.70 -1.58 -10.99
C PHE A 53 19.41 -0.61 -12.13
N GLY A 54 19.84 -0.94 -13.35
CA GLY A 54 19.67 -0.08 -14.51
C GLY A 54 20.52 1.20 -14.40
N ASP A 55 19.93 2.34 -14.78
CA ASP A 55 20.53 3.68 -14.74
C ASP A 55 20.39 4.40 -13.39
N GLY A 56 19.73 3.76 -12.42
CA GLY A 56 19.49 4.33 -11.09
C GLY A 56 18.43 5.44 -11.06
N GLN A 57 17.68 5.64 -12.15
CA GLN A 57 16.59 6.61 -12.23
C GLN A 57 15.21 5.97 -11.98
N ASN A 58 15.17 4.77 -11.39
CA ASN A 58 13.93 4.08 -11.12
C ASN A 58 13.12 4.86 -10.07
N GLU A 59 11.89 5.21 -10.44
CA GLU A 59 10.92 5.78 -9.52
C GLU A 59 10.22 4.64 -8.78
N ILE A 60 10.19 4.72 -7.45
CA ILE A 60 9.41 3.81 -6.61
C ILE A 60 8.41 4.62 -5.79
N SER A 61 7.23 4.05 -5.60
CA SER A 61 6.28 4.57 -4.63
C SER A 61 6.56 3.96 -3.25
N ILE A 62 6.63 4.81 -2.24
CA ILE A 62 6.65 4.44 -0.83
C ILE A 62 5.54 5.22 -0.11
N CYS A 63 5.05 4.68 1.00
CA CYS A 63 3.98 5.27 1.79
C CYS A 63 4.34 5.30 3.27
N TYR A 64 4.15 6.45 3.90
CA TYR A 64 4.36 6.66 5.32
C TYR A 64 3.29 5.91 6.12
N ASN A 65 3.70 5.26 7.19
CA ASN A 65 2.83 4.41 8.01
C ASN A 65 1.54 5.12 8.44
N ASP A 66 1.61 6.38 8.91
CA ASP A 66 0.43 7.09 9.39
C ASP A 66 -0.51 7.47 8.23
N ASN A 67 0.02 7.73 7.03
CA ASN A 67 -0.80 7.98 5.84
C ASN A 67 -1.58 6.71 5.44
N TYR A 68 -0.92 5.55 5.51
CA TYR A 68 -1.58 4.27 5.26
C TYR A 68 -2.64 3.96 6.33
N CYS A 69 -2.35 4.17 7.61
CA CYS A 69 -3.31 4.03 8.70
C CYS A 69 -4.51 4.98 8.53
N HIS A 70 -4.27 6.23 8.17
CA HIS A 70 -5.31 7.20 7.91
C HIS A 70 -6.21 6.77 6.75
N ALA A 71 -5.63 6.27 5.65
CA ALA A 71 -6.43 5.74 4.54
C ALA A 71 -7.30 4.54 4.94
N LEU A 72 -6.79 3.64 5.79
CA LEU A 72 -7.58 2.53 6.33
C LEU A 72 -8.75 3.01 7.20
N MET A 73 -8.52 4.02 8.04
CA MET A 73 -9.59 4.64 8.84
C MET A 73 -10.67 5.27 7.95
N LEU A 74 -10.28 6.07 6.95
CA LEU A 74 -11.22 6.68 6.00
C LEU A 74 -12.02 5.64 5.22
N ALA A 75 -11.36 4.57 4.78
CA ALA A 75 -12.00 3.47 4.10
C ALA A 75 -13.05 2.79 4.99
N ALA A 76 -12.72 2.54 6.26
CA ALA A 76 -13.65 1.97 7.24
C ALA A 76 -14.84 2.89 7.53
N GLU A 77 -14.61 4.20 7.73
CA GLU A 77 -15.67 5.20 7.95
C GLU A 77 -16.64 5.32 6.77
N LYS A 78 -16.15 5.06 5.54
CA LYS A 78 -16.95 5.12 4.32
C LYS A 78 -17.48 3.76 3.88
N LEU A 79 -17.33 2.71 4.69
CA LEU A 79 -17.79 1.36 4.36
C LEU A 79 -19.23 1.14 4.85
N PHE A 80 -20.20 1.61 4.07
CA PHE A 80 -21.63 1.42 4.32
C PHE A 80 -22.37 1.11 3.02
N VAL A 81 -23.58 0.55 3.12
CA VAL A 81 -24.39 0.14 1.96
C VAL A 81 -24.67 1.34 1.05
N GLY A 82 -24.36 1.20 -0.24
CA GLY A 82 -24.50 2.27 -1.24
C GLY A 82 -23.33 3.26 -1.32
N SER A 83 -22.29 3.10 -0.50
CA SER A 83 -21.07 3.89 -0.62
C SER A 83 -20.27 3.50 -1.88
N PRO A 84 -19.68 4.47 -2.61
CA PRO A 84 -18.81 4.18 -3.75
C PRO A 84 -17.48 3.49 -3.36
N VAL A 85 -17.16 3.43 -2.07
CA VAL A 85 -15.95 2.77 -1.54
C VAL A 85 -16.10 1.24 -1.54
N VAL A 86 -17.32 0.72 -1.46
CA VAL A 86 -17.59 -0.72 -1.50
C VAL A 86 -17.18 -1.28 -2.86
N GLY A 87 -16.38 -2.34 -2.86
CA GLY A 87 -15.88 -2.97 -4.09
C GLY A 87 -14.75 -2.20 -4.79
N SER A 88 -14.32 -1.07 -4.22
CA SER A 88 -13.21 -0.27 -4.75
C SER A 88 -11.86 -0.74 -4.24
N SER A 89 -10.81 -0.43 -4.99
CA SER A 89 -9.42 -0.70 -4.64
C SER A 89 -8.59 0.59 -4.72
N TYR A 90 -7.88 0.92 -3.64
CA TYR A 90 -7.07 2.14 -3.54
C TYR A 90 -5.62 1.81 -3.28
N ILE A 91 -4.73 2.39 -4.10
CA ILE A 91 -3.29 2.39 -3.86
C ILE A 91 -2.95 3.72 -3.17
N ILE A 92 -2.39 3.65 -1.97
CA ILE A 92 -2.09 4.81 -1.13
C ILE A 92 -0.61 5.18 -1.27
N THR A 93 -0.36 6.47 -1.46
CA THR A 93 0.97 7.05 -1.65
C THR A 93 1.09 8.35 -0.86
N ASP A 94 2.32 8.82 -0.61
CA ASP A 94 2.59 10.08 0.12
C ASP A 94 2.51 11.34 -0.77
N GLY A 95 1.80 11.25 -1.90
CA GLY A 95 1.80 12.28 -2.93
C GLY A 95 2.91 12.10 -3.97
N GLY A 96 2.72 12.72 -5.14
CA GLY A 96 3.51 12.45 -6.35
C GLY A 96 2.77 11.55 -7.34
N LYS A 97 3.14 11.62 -8.62
CA LYS A 97 2.48 10.83 -9.67
C LYS A 97 2.79 9.34 -9.47
N TYR A 98 1.78 8.55 -9.12
CA TYR A 98 1.78 7.13 -9.46
C TYR A 98 1.60 7.05 -10.98
N LYS A 99 2.60 6.54 -11.70
CA LYS A 99 2.48 6.24 -13.13
C LYS A 99 1.89 4.85 -13.33
#